data_AF-A0A6I8U4X6-F1
#
_entry.id   AF-A0A6I8U4X6-F1
#
_cell.length_a   1.000
_cell.length_b   1.000
_cell.length_c   1.000
_cell.angle_alpha   90.00
_cell.angle_beta   90.00
_cell.angle_gamma   90.00
#
_symmetry.space_group_name_H-M   'P 1'
#
loop_
_entity.id
_entity.type
_entity.pdbx_description
1 polymer ?
#
loop_
_entity_poly.entity_id
_entity_poly.type
_entity_poly.pdbx_seq_one_letter_code
_entity_poly.pdbx_strand_id
1 'polypeptide(L)'
;MDIKDDSDGKLVELIITNPEDIELTDDAGSDAGDNYELLQLITETWCLDRVVYDILIAHGYTLEYAKTLDEKALNDVFSITKWTAHKHALRQKLTLWKESVLFREGDTEPVASCSYQVPVHNMATSSAAVSPQRKLIPTSVSRALLDNILERNEKEKIVAKYYQLHSRLDKQHRKFLSHTIVDYYIANQKYFALPDMSRFAELIAERFPSEIAVTYYNPRSNSANKKHPSGMLYDRFYNRKKTSASTISSVPLIEPTIHSEQAALKISETEIRHMESNKVWLRNNCAPGEQVLSRWKQSVQLRLRSIQHDKDKNKPTVLSEWPRYLDEDGYLLVDVDFDFLRFPEGK
;
A
#
# COMPACT_ATOMS: atom_id res chain seq x y z
N MET A 1 62.64 13.13 35.05
CA MET A 1 61.49 12.59 34.32
C MET A 1 60.26 13.18 34.99
N ASP A 2 60.04 14.48 34.85
CA ASP A 2 59.40 15.14 33.67
C ASP A 2 57.90 14.76 33.68
N ILE A 3 56.90 15.65 33.80
CA ILE A 3 56.70 16.96 33.16
C ILE A 3 55.71 17.81 34.02
N LYS A 4 55.85 19.15 33.97
CA LYS A 4 54.92 20.20 34.47
C LYS A 4 53.69 20.40 33.56
N ASP A 5 52.54 20.74 34.14
CA ASP A 5 51.51 21.71 33.67
C ASP A 5 50.38 21.66 34.72
N ASP A 6 49.93 22.70 35.42
CA ASP A 6 49.55 24.09 35.12
C ASP A 6 48.40 24.23 34.12
N SER A 7 47.17 24.32 34.63
CA SER A 7 46.11 25.12 34.00
C SER A 7 44.98 25.45 34.99
N ASP A 8 45.03 26.69 35.47
CA ASP A 8 43.94 27.62 35.76
C ASP A 8 42.52 27.08 36.00
N GLY A 9 42.09 27.23 37.25
CA GLY A 9 40.69 27.44 37.58
C GLY A 9 40.28 28.88 37.26
N LYS A 10 39.35 29.04 36.32
CA LYS A 10 38.60 30.28 36.14
C LYS A 10 37.11 29.97 36.14
N LEU A 11 36.43 30.40 37.20
CA LEU A 11 34.98 30.56 37.25
C LEU A 11 34.57 31.39 36.03
N VAL A 12 33.69 30.85 35.19
CA VAL A 12 32.98 31.64 34.18
C VAL A 12 31.56 31.84 34.71
N GLU A 13 31.26 33.10 35.00
CA GLU A 13 29.94 33.58 35.40
C GLU A 13 28.86 33.18 34.41
N LEU A 14 27.72 32.78 34.98
CA LEU A 14 26.42 32.73 34.35
C LEU A 14 26.03 34.11 33.84
N ILE A 15 26.16 34.35 32.54
CA ILE A 15 25.47 35.46 31.87
C ILE A 15 24.18 34.89 31.29
N ILE A 16 23.09 35.14 31.99
CA ILE A 16 21.72 35.00 31.51
C ILE A 16 21.50 36.13 30.50
N THR A 17 21.59 35.83 29.20
CA THR A 17 21.10 36.72 28.15
C THR A 17 19.62 36.43 27.89
N ASN A 18 18.85 37.52 27.82
CA ASN A 18 17.39 37.59 27.65
C ASN A 18 16.83 36.70 26.51
N PRO A 19 15.60 36.18 26.64
CA PRO A 19 15.01 35.22 25.73
C PRO A 19 14.17 35.83 24.58
N GLU A 20 14.55 36.99 24.01
CA GLU A 20 13.72 37.66 22.98
C GLU A 20 14.31 37.78 21.56
N ASP A 21 15.53 37.27 21.29
CA ASP A 21 16.12 37.36 19.93
C ASP A 21 16.56 35.99 19.38
N ILE A 22 15.66 35.01 19.39
CA ILE A 22 15.74 33.88 18.46
C ILE A 22 14.68 34.12 17.40
N GLU A 23 15.09 34.74 16.29
CA GLU A 23 14.34 34.66 15.03
C GLU A 23 14.20 33.18 14.67
N LEU A 24 13.06 32.61 15.07
CA LEU A 24 12.52 31.38 14.52
C LEU A 24 12.21 31.68 13.06
N THR A 25 13.09 31.26 12.15
CA THR A 25 12.70 31.05 10.76
C THR A 25 11.66 29.94 10.74
N ASP A 26 10.39 30.35 10.68
CA ASP A 26 9.24 29.51 10.38
C ASP A 26 9.42 28.88 8.99
N ASP A 27 9.94 27.65 8.95
CA ASP A 27 9.95 26.79 7.75
C ASP A 27 8.78 25.77 7.75
N ALA A 28 7.90 25.84 8.75
CA ALA A 28 6.73 24.97 8.86
C ALA A 28 5.59 25.33 7.88
N GLY A 29 5.73 26.42 7.12
CA GLY A 29 4.72 26.92 6.18
C GLY A 29 4.73 26.22 4.80
N SER A 30 5.83 25.59 4.40
CA SER A 30 5.97 24.99 3.06
C SER A 30 5.27 23.63 2.95
N ASP A 31 5.44 22.75 3.95
CA ASP A 31 4.98 21.36 3.88
C ASP A 31 3.44 21.25 4.01
N ALA A 32 2.79 22.17 4.73
CA ALA A 32 1.33 22.17 4.84
C ALA A 32 0.63 22.57 3.53
N GLY A 33 1.23 23.48 2.76
CA GLY A 33 0.72 23.93 1.46
C GLY A 33 0.80 22.82 0.41
N ASP A 34 1.98 22.21 0.27
CA ASP A 34 2.24 21.15 -0.71
C ASP A 34 1.33 19.92 -0.51
N ASN A 35 1.05 19.59 0.76
CA ASN A 35 0.16 18.49 1.10
C ASN A 35 -1.30 18.79 0.74
N TYR A 36 -1.75 20.05 0.89
CA TYR A 36 -3.10 20.46 0.49
C TYR A 36 -3.25 20.48 -1.04
N GLU A 37 -2.25 20.97 -1.78
CA GLU A 37 -2.29 20.99 -3.24
C GLU A 37 -2.28 19.58 -3.84
N LEU A 38 -1.49 18.65 -3.28
CA LEU A 38 -1.52 17.26 -3.70
C LEU A 38 -2.89 16.61 -3.40
N LEU A 39 -3.52 16.92 -2.26
CA LEU A 39 -4.86 16.43 -1.92
C LEU A 39 -5.89 16.92 -2.95
N GLN A 40 -5.85 18.21 -3.29
CA GLN A 40 -6.74 18.82 -4.27
C GLN A 40 -6.54 18.22 -5.67
N LEU A 41 -5.30 18.00 -6.09
CA LEU A 41 -5.00 17.36 -7.37
C LEU A 41 -5.57 15.94 -7.43
N ILE A 42 -5.34 15.13 -6.40
CA ILE A 42 -5.76 13.73 -6.39
C ILE A 42 -7.29 13.60 -6.30
N THR A 43 -7.93 14.33 -5.40
CA THR A 43 -9.36 14.12 -5.08
C THR A 43 -10.30 15.01 -5.88
N GLU A 44 -9.96 16.28 -6.10
CA GLU A 44 -10.84 17.23 -6.79
C GLU A 44 -10.56 17.26 -8.30
N THR A 45 -9.29 17.26 -8.70
CA THR A 45 -8.92 17.38 -10.13
C THR A 45 -8.92 16.04 -10.85
N TRP A 46 -8.37 15.00 -10.23
CA TRP A 46 -8.29 13.67 -10.84
C TRP A 46 -9.42 12.73 -10.44
N CYS A 47 -10.27 13.14 -9.49
CA CYS A 47 -11.40 12.37 -8.97
C CYS A 47 -10.99 10.95 -8.51
N LEU A 48 -9.77 10.81 -7.99
CA LEU A 48 -9.30 9.54 -7.44
C LEU A 48 -9.71 9.42 -5.97
N ASP A 49 -9.84 8.17 -5.51
CA ASP A 49 -10.13 7.88 -4.11
C ASP A 49 -9.08 8.53 -3.18
N ARG A 50 -9.55 9.15 -2.09
CA ARG A 50 -8.72 9.77 -1.04
C ARG A 50 -7.65 8.82 -0.50
N VAL A 51 -7.89 7.51 -0.52
CA VAL A 51 -6.92 6.48 -0.14
C VAL A 51 -5.63 6.56 -0.98
N VAL A 52 -5.70 7.00 -2.25
CA VAL A 52 -4.51 7.21 -3.10
C VAL A 52 -3.62 8.30 -2.51
N TYR A 53 -4.21 9.42 -2.09
CA TYR A 53 -3.50 10.51 -1.42
C TYR A 53 -2.89 10.03 -0.10
N ASP A 54 -3.66 9.34 0.74
CA ASP A 54 -3.18 8.85 2.03
C ASP A 54 -1.97 7.90 1.86
N ILE A 55 -1.98 7.06 0.81
CA ILE A 55 -0.86 6.17 0.48
C ILE A 55 0.37 6.97 0.02
N LEU A 56 0.20 8.00 -0.81
CA LEU A 56 1.29 8.83 -1.31
C LEU A 56 1.98 9.59 -0.17
N ILE A 57 1.21 10.24 0.69
CA ILE A 57 1.73 10.95 1.88
C ILE A 57 2.43 9.99 2.83
N ALA A 58 1.86 8.80 3.07
CA ALA A 58 2.50 7.77 3.89
C ALA A 58 3.87 7.30 3.33
N HIS A 59 4.11 7.50 2.03
CA HIS A 59 5.40 7.23 1.38
C HIS A 59 6.27 8.48 1.20
N GLY A 60 5.85 9.63 1.77
CA GLY A 60 6.61 10.88 1.72
C GLY A 60 6.54 11.60 0.38
N TYR A 61 5.49 11.39 -0.41
CA TYR A 61 5.29 12.14 -1.65
C TYR A 61 4.62 13.48 -1.37
N THR A 62 5.30 14.56 -1.73
CA THR A 62 4.71 15.88 -1.92
C THR A 62 4.24 16.04 -3.37
N LEU A 63 3.59 17.16 -3.70
CA LEU A 63 3.21 17.47 -5.08
C LEU A 63 4.41 17.42 -6.04
N GLU A 64 5.54 18.02 -5.64
CA GLU A 64 6.77 18.01 -6.44
C GLU A 64 7.33 16.59 -6.64
N TYR A 65 7.31 15.75 -5.61
CA TYR A 65 7.76 14.37 -5.77
C TYR A 65 6.79 13.53 -6.61
N ALA A 66 5.49 13.85 -6.62
CA ALA A 66 4.52 13.18 -7.46
C ALA A 66 4.80 13.38 -8.96
N LYS A 67 5.47 14.46 -9.36
CA LYS A 67 5.93 14.68 -10.75
C LYS A 67 6.99 13.66 -11.17
N THR A 68 7.84 13.24 -10.23
CA THR A 68 8.96 12.31 -10.47
C THR A 68 8.56 10.83 -10.44
N LEU A 69 7.27 10.54 -10.29
CA LEU A 69 6.76 9.22 -9.95
C LEU A 69 6.78 8.29 -11.17
N ASP A 70 7.81 7.44 -11.26
CA ASP A 70 8.02 6.50 -12.35
C ASP A 70 7.32 5.14 -12.14
N GLU A 71 7.38 4.27 -13.16
CA GLU A 71 6.71 2.96 -13.11
C GLU A 71 7.23 2.09 -11.96
N LYS A 72 8.50 2.25 -11.58
CA LYS A 72 9.11 1.48 -10.49
C LYS A 72 8.63 2.00 -9.14
N ALA A 73 8.60 3.31 -8.95
CA ALA A 73 8.04 3.99 -7.79
C ALA A 73 6.57 3.63 -7.58
N LEU A 74 5.76 3.60 -8.66
CA LEU A 74 4.37 3.13 -8.59
C LEU A 74 4.26 1.69 -8.07
N ASN A 75 5.15 0.79 -8.50
CA ASN A 75 5.18 -0.59 -8.00
C ASN A 75 5.60 -0.68 -6.53
N ASP A 76 6.52 0.17 -6.10
CA ASP A 76 7.01 0.20 -4.72
C ASP A 76 5.93 0.77 -3.77
N VAL A 77 5.29 1.88 -4.14
CA VAL A 77 4.22 2.55 -3.39
C VAL A 77 2.96 1.69 -3.33
N PHE A 78 2.58 1.07 -4.44
CA PHE A 78 1.40 0.23 -4.55
C PHE A 78 1.75 -1.26 -4.71
N SER A 79 2.67 -1.74 -3.87
CA SER A 79 3.17 -3.12 -3.89
C SER A 79 2.14 -4.19 -3.51
N ILE A 80 1.03 -3.78 -2.87
CA ILE A 80 -0.01 -4.69 -2.40
C ILE A 80 -1.07 -4.86 -3.48
N THR A 81 -1.34 -6.12 -3.86
CA THR A 81 -2.39 -6.48 -4.83
C THR A 81 -3.78 -5.86 -4.59
N LYS A 82 -4.16 -5.54 -3.35
CA LYS A 82 -5.44 -4.87 -3.05
C LYS A 82 -5.55 -3.48 -3.68
N TRP A 83 -4.41 -2.83 -3.92
CA TRP A 83 -4.35 -1.48 -4.47
C TRP A 83 -4.05 -1.46 -5.98
N THR A 84 -4.14 -2.60 -6.66
CA THR A 84 -3.79 -2.69 -8.09
C THR A 84 -4.66 -1.76 -8.94
N ALA A 85 -5.96 -1.67 -8.64
CA ALA A 85 -6.88 -0.78 -9.34
C ALA A 85 -6.54 0.70 -9.10
N HIS A 86 -6.32 1.09 -7.85
CA HIS A 86 -5.91 2.43 -7.44
C HIS A 86 -4.58 2.85 -8.12
N LYS A 87 -3.60 1.95 -8.14
CA LYS A 87 -2.33 2.13 -8.86
C LYS A 87 -2.55 2.37 -10.35
N HIS A 88 -3.43 1.59 -10.96
CA HIS A 88 -3.73 1.72 -12.38
C HIS A 88 -4.41 3.05 -12.71
N ALA A 89 -5.40 3.46 -11.90
CA ALA A 89 -6.09 4.73 -12.05
C ALA A 89 -5.12 5.92 -11.89
N LEU A 90 -4.27 5.91 -10.85
CA LEU A 90 -3.24 6.93 -10.66
C LEU A 90 -2.28 6.98 -11.85
N ARG A 91 -1.82 5.82 -12.34
CA ARG A 91 -0.93 5.73 -13.50
C ARG A 91 -1.53 6.40 -14.73
N GLN A 92 -2.81 6.18 -15.02
CA GLN A 92 -3.47 6.80 -16.17
C GLN A 92 -3.44 8.32 -16.07
N LYS A 93 -3.76 8.88 -14.90
CA LYS A 93 -3.71 10.33 -14.69
C LYS A 93 -2.27 10.87 -14.82
N LEU A 94 -1.28 10.15 -14.26
CA LEU A 94 0.14 10.49 -14.40
C LEU A 94 0.63 10.44 -15.86
N THR A 95 0.08 9.59 -16.72
CA THR A 95 0.47 9.58 -18.14
C THR A 95 -0.09 10.75 -18.95
N LEU A 96 -1.15 11.39 -18.46
CA LEU A 96 -1.80 12.54 -19.09
C LEU A 96 -1.34 13.88 -18.49
N TRP A 97 -0.69 13.86 -17.34
CA TRP A 97 -0.23 15.06 -16.65
C TRP A 97 1.13 15.53 -17.19
N LYS A 98 1.16 16.69 -17.83
CA LYS A 98 2.36 17.25 -18.50
C LYS A 98 3.61 17.35 -17.63
N GLU A 99 3.43 17.54 -16.33
CA GLU A 99 4.53 17.69 -15.37
C GLU A 99 5.09 16.35 -14.89
N SER A 100 4.40 15.25 -15.20
CA SER A 100 4.81 13.90 -14.81
C SER A 100 5.92 13.37 -15.70
N VAL A 101 6.87 12.65 -15.11
CA VAL A 101 7.89 11.87 -15.83
C VAL A 101 7.26 10.75 -16.70
N LEU A 102 6.03 10.34 -16.38
CA LEU A 102 5.28 9.37 -17.17
C LEU A 102 4.44 9.99 -18.29
N PHE A 103 4.48 11.32 -18.44
CA PHE A 103 3.71 12.02 -19.47
C PHE A 103 4.01 11.46 -20.86
N ARG A 104 2.95 11.17 -21.61
CA ARG A 104 3.02 10.84 -23.02
C ARG A 104 2.15 11.83 -23.76
N GLU A 105 2.77 12.65 -24.58
CA GLU A 105 2.04 13.56 -25.46
C GLU A 105 1.22 12.71 -26.44
N GLY A 106 -0.10 12.87 -26.40
CA GLY A 106 -1.01 12.04 -27.18
C GLY A 106 -0.91 12.41 -28.65
N ASP A 107 -0.53 11.43 -29.48
CA ASP A 107 -1.08 11.32 -30.82
C ASP A 107 -2.60 11.16 -30.67
N THR A 108 -3.32 12.23 -30.92
CA THR A 108 -4.76 12.18 -31.22
C THR A 108 -4.94 11.42 -32.53
N GLU A 109 -5.53 10.22 -32.46
CA GLU A 109 -6.66 9.74 -33.28
C GLU A 109 -7.10 8.33 -32.81
N PRO A 110 -8.36 7.92 -33.05
CA PRO A 110 -9.03 6.86 -32.31
C PRO A 110 -8.93 5.49 -32.98
N VAL A 111 -9.30 4.47 -32.20
CA VAL A 111 -9.71 3.10 -32.58
C VAL A 111 -8.62 2.03 -32.58
N ALA A 112 -8.84 1.06 -31.66
CA ALA A 112 -8.51 -0.36 -31.71
C ALA A 112 -7.13 -0.79 -32.29
N SER A 113 -6.29 -1.36 -31.43
CA SER A 113 -5.98 -2.80 -31.48
C SER A 113 -4.91 -3.17 -30.46
N CYS A 114 -5.21 -4.21 -29.67
CA CYS A 114 -4.23 -4.94 -28.88
C CYS A 114 -3.18 -5.55 -29.81
N SER A 115 -1.92 -5.16 -29.67
CA SER A 115 -0.81 -6.01 -30.10
C SER A 115 0.29 -5.98 -29.04
N TYR A 116 0.56 -7.17 -28.50
CA TYR A 116 1.73 -7.42 -27.68
C TYR A 116 2.95 -7.37 -28.60
N GLN A 117 3.86 -6.42 -28.35
CA GLN A 117 5.20 -6.49 -28.90
C GLN A 117 6.22 -6.57 -27.77
N VAL A 118 7.07 -7.59 -27.88
CA VAL A 118 8.18 -7.92 -26.99
C VAL A 118 9.34 -6.97 -27.30
N PRO A 119 9.98 -6.31 -26.32
CA PRO A 119 11.14 -5.48 -26.61
C PRO A 119 12.39 -6.34 -26.84
N VAL A 120 12.92 -6.25 -28.06
CA VAL A 120 14.24 -6.75 -28.48
C VAL A 120 15.32 -5.85 -27.88
N HIS A 121 16.37 -6.47 -27.35
CA HIS A 121 17.59 -5.82 -26.87
C HIS A 121 18.26 -4.97 -27.95
N ASN A 122 18.68 -3.75 -27.60
CA ASN A 122 19.83 -3.10 -28.22
C ASN A 122 20.77 -2.57 -27.13
N MET A 123 22.02 -3.03 -27.20
CA MET A 123 23.17 -2.51 -26.46
C MET A 123 23.63 -1.19 -27.10
N ALA A 124 23.88 -0.17 -26.28
CA ALA A 124 24.89 0.85 -26.57
C ALA A 124 25.39 1.51 -25.27
N THR A 125 26.67 1.25 -25.00
CA THR A 125 27.72 2.13 -24.44
C THR A 125 27.47 2.97 -23.18
N SER A 126 28.27 2.61 -22.17
CA SER A 126 28.57 3.30 -20.93
C SER A 126 28.85 4.80 -21.05
N SER A 127 28.24 5.56 -20.15
CA SER A 127 28.88 6.73 -19.55
C SER A 127 28.61 6.70 -18.04
N ALA A 128 29.67 6.87 -17.26
CA ALA A 128 29.69 6.77 -15.81
C ALA A 128 28.91 7.93 -15.19
N ALA A 129 27.65 7.69 -14.83
CA ALA A 129 26.90 8.54 -13.92
C ALA A 129 26.80 7.84 -12.56
N VAL A 130 27.44 8.46 -11.57
CA VAL A 130 27.39 8.07 -10.16
C VAL A 130 25.92 8.01 -9.73
N SER A 131 25.46 6.81 -9.34
CA SER A 131 24.08 6.61 -8.86
C SER A 131 23.85 7.43 -7.59
N PRO A 132 22.79 8.26 -7.52
CA PRO A 132 22.43 8.89 -6.27
C PRO A 132 21.93 7.80 -5.32
N GLN A 133 22.68 7.57 -4.23
CA GLN A 133 22.14 6.83 -3.11
C GLN A 133 20.89 7.59 -2.63
N ARG A 134 19.72 6.98 -2.79
CA ARG A 134 18.48 7.49 -2.18
C ARG A 134 18.73 7.55 -0.67
N LYS A 135 18.95 8.75 -0.14
CA LYS A 135 18.96 9.00 1.30
C LYS A 135 17.57 8.63 1.82
N LEU A 136 17.50 7.64 2.71
CA LEU A 136 16.26 7.26 3.37
C LEU A 136 15.79 8.46 4.21
N ILE A 137 14.53 8.85 4.03
CA ILE A 137 13.86 9.92 4.78
C ILE A 137 13.87 9.59 6.29
N PRO A 138 13.86 10.59 7.20
CA PRO A 138 13.76 10.36 8.63
C PRO A 138 12.53 9.53 8.99
N THR A 139 12.76 8.37 9.59
CA THR A 139 11.71 7.45 10.00
C THR A 139 11.08 7.94 11.31
N SER A 140 9.74 7.97 11.41
CA SER A 140 9.03 8.27 12.68
C SER A 140 9.17 7.16 13.73
N VAL A 141 9.85 6.06 13.39
CA VAL A 141 10.12 4.93 14.27
C VAL A 141 11.23 5.28 15.25
N SER A 142 10.86 5.39 16.52
CA SER A 142 11.78 5.67 17.63
C SER A 142 11.99 4.43 18.52
N ARG A 143 13.04 4.48 19.35
CA ARG A 143 13.30 3.44 20.37
C ARG A 143 12.12 3.27 21.32
N ALA A 144 11.50 4.38 21.74
CA ALA A 144 10.31 4.38 22.59
C ALA A 144 9.11 3.67 21.95
N LEU A 145 8.93 3.81 20.63
CA LEU A 145 7.89 3.08 19.91
C LEU A 145 8.16 1.57 19.92
N LEU A 146 9.40 1.15 19.67
CA LEU A 146 9.77 -0.26 19.76
C LEU A 146 9.48 -0.78 21.18
N ASP A 147 9.99 -0.12 22.22
CA ASP A 147 9.76 -0.55 23.60
C ASP A 147 8.26 -0.63 23.94
N ASN A 148 7.45 0.34 23.49
CA ASN A 148 6.01 0.32 23.73
C ASN A 148 5.29 -0.84 23.02
N ILE A 149 5.64 -1.13 21.77
CA ILE A 149 5.10 -2.28 21.02
C ILE A 149 5.43 -3.59 21.74
N LEU A 150 6.64 -3.66 22.27
CA LEU A 150 7.17 -4.84 22.94
C LEU A 150 6.54 -5.03 24.33
N GLU A 151 6.44 -3.99 25.16
CA GLU A 151 5.83 -4.06 26.50
C GLU A 151 4.35 -4.45 26.49
N ARG A 152 3.62 -4.08 25.43
CA ARG A 152 2.20 -4.38 25.24
C ARG A 152 1.92 -5.84 24.89
N ASN A 153 2.93 -6.62 24.49
CA ASN A 153 2.74 -8.00 24.05
C ASN A 153 3.27 -9.01 25.08
N GLU A 154 2.41 -9.89 25.59
CA GLU A 154 2.80 -10.95 26.52
C GLU A 154 3.90 -11.87 25.97
N LYS A 155 3.90 -12.09 24.64
CA LYS A 155 4.90 -12.93 23.97
C LYS A 155 6.28 -12.30 23.96
N GLU A 156 6.35 -10.98 24.00
CA GLU A 156 7.64 -10.28 24.07
C GLU A 156 8.26 -10.35 25.46
N LYS A 157 7.43 -10.32 26.52
CA LYS A 157 7.93 -10.56 27.90
C LYS A 157 8.63 -11.92 28.01
N ILE A 158 8.17 -12.91 27.24
CA ILE A 158 8.82 -14.22 27.11
C ILE A 158 10.15 -14.10 26.36
N VAL A 159 10.21 -13.34 25.26
CA VAL A 159 11.44 -13.05 24.50
C VAL A 159 12.47 -12.32 25.36
N ALA A 160 12.07 -11.30 26.12
CA ALA A 160 12.95 -10.53 27.00
C ALA A 160 13.51 -11.40 28.14
N LYS A 161 12.67 -12.22 28.80
CA LYS A 161 13.12 -13.17 29.83
C LYS A 161 14.07 -14.23 29.28
N TYR A 162 13.77 -14.78 28.10
CA TYR A 162 14.64 -15.75 27.44
C TYR A 162 15.99 -15.14 27.09
N TYR A 163 15.99 -13.91 26.56
CA TYR A 163 17.21 -13.19 26.25
C TYR A 163 18.06 -12.94 27.49
N GLN A 164 17.45 -12.53 28.60
CA GLN A 164 18.16 -12.32 29.87
C GLN A 164 18.85 -13.59 30.38
N LEU A 165 18.26 -14.77 30.11
CA LEU A 165 18.80 -16.06 30.54
C LEU A 165 19.88 -16.62 29.62
N HIS A 166 19.78 -16.38 28.31
CA HIS A 166 20.64 -17.03 27.31
C HIS A 166 21.55 -16.07 26.52
N SER A 167 21.38 -14.76 26.69
CA SER A 167 22.05 -13.68 25.96
C SER A 167 21.95 -13.81 24.43
N ARG A 168 20.92 -14.51 23.93
CA ARG A 168 20.64 -14.71 22.50
C ARG A 168 19.17 -15.06 22.27
N LEU A 169 18.65 -14.75 21.09
CA LEU A 169 17.33 -15.23 20.67
C LEU A 169 17.47 -16.44 19.75
N ASP A 170 16.59 -17.43 19.93
CA ASP A 170 16.44 -18.55 19.00
C ASP A 170 15.47 -18.20 17.86
N LYS A 171 15.32 -19.12 16.91
CA LYS A 171 14.44 -18.94 15.74
C LYS A 171 12.98 -18.65 16.12
N GLN A 172 12.47 -19.23 17.21
CA GLN A 172 11.09 -19.05 17.66
C GLN A 172 10.90 -17.67 18.31
N HIS A 173 11.84 -17.23 19.14
CA HIS A 173 11.79 -15.92 19.77
C HIS A 173 11.97 -14.78 18.77
N ARG A 174 12.87 -14.93 17.79
CA ARG A 174 12.99 -13.99 16.66
C ARG A 174 11.70 -13.88 15.86
N LYS A 175 11.00 -15.02 15.68
CA LYS A 175 9.70 -15.05 15.03
C LYS A 175 8.65 -14.31 15.86
N PHE A 176 8.57 -14.51 17.17
CA PHE A 176 7.64 -13.75 18.01
C PHE A 176 7.93 -12.25 17.99
N LEU A 177 9.21 -11.86 17.97
CA LEU A 177 9.63 -10.47 17.89
C LEU A 177 9.21 -9.82 16.56
N SER A 178 9.58 -10.42 15.43
CA SER A 178 9.18 -9.90 14.11
C SER A 178 7.66 -9.91 13.94
N HIS A 179 7.00 -10.89 14.55
CA HIS A 179 5.56 -10.98 14.52
C HIS A 179 4.92 -9.80 15.27
N THR A 180 5.31 -9.57 16.51
CA THR A 180 4.75 -8.52 17.36
C THR A 180 4.78 -7.15 16.68
N ILE A 181 5.90 -6.81 16.03
CA ILE A 181 6.07 -5.53 15.33
C ILE A 181 5.14 -5.42 14.11
N VAL A 182 5.10 -6.46 13.27
CA VAL A 182 4.23 -6.46 12.08
C VAL A 182 2.74 -6.46 12.47
N ASP A 183 2.36 -7.20 13.51
CA ASP A 183 0.97 -7.26 14.00
C ASP A 183 0.52 -5.90 14.55
N TYR A 184 1.40 -5.13 15.19
CA TYR A 184 1.09 -3.78 15.64
C TYR A 184 0.66 -2.89 14.47
N TYR A 185 1.41 -2.88 13.36
CA TYR A 185 1.03 -2.08 12.18
C TYR A 185 -0.29 -2.56 11.57
N ILE A 186 -0.50 -3.88 11.50
CA ILE A 186 -1.74 -4.46 10.98
C ILE A 186 -2.95 -4.09 11.85
N ALA A 187 -2.85 -4.25 13.17
CA ALA A 187 -3.93 -3.98 14.11
C ALA A 187 -4.33 -2.49 14.11
N ASN A 188 -3.36 -1.59 13.92
CA ASN A 188 -3.60 -0.15 13.82
C ASN A 188 -3.95 0.33 12.41
N GLN A 189 -4.16 -0.59 11.46
CA GLN A 189 -4.43 -0.31 10.04
C GLN A 189 -3.38 0.60 9.38
N LYS A 190 -2.15 0.62 9.91
CA LYS A 190 -1.03 1.40 9.39
C LYS A 190 -0.28 0.61 8.32
N TYR A 191 0.13 1.30 7.27
CA TYR A 191 1.04 0.71 6.30
C TYR A 191 2.44 0.57 6.91
N PHE A 192 3.04 -0.61 6.78
CA PHE A 192 4.40 -0.85 7.28
C PHE A 192 5.39 -0.53 6.17
N ALA A 193 5.94 0.69 6.18
CA ALA A 193 6.83 1.19 5.13
C ALA A 193 8.22 0.54 5.19
N LEU A 194 8.94 0.52 4.05
CA LEU A 194 10.31 -0.03 3.98
C LEU A 194 11.32 0.71 4.87
N PRO A 195 11.31 2.06 4.97
CA PRO A 195 12.17 2.77 5.92
C PRO A 195 11.90 2.35 7.37
N ASP A 196 10.63 2.20 7.76
CA ASP A 196 10.23 1.70 9.08
C ASP A 196 10.80 0.31 9.35
N MET A 197 10.70 -0.62 8.39
CA MET A 197 11.27 -1.97 8.53
C MET A 197 12.79 -1.94 8.73
N SER A 198 13.50 -1.08 7.99
CA SER A 198 14.94 -0.87 8.16
C SER A 198 15.26 -0.34 9.55
N ARG A 199 14.50 0.68 9.99
CA ARG A 199 14.72 1.28 11.30
C ARG A 199 14.45 0.32 12.45
N PHE A 200 13.38 -0.48 12.37
CA PHE A 200 13.14 -1.51 13.37
C PHE A 200 14.23 -2.58 13.40
N ALA A 201 14.78 -2.97 12.25
CA ALA A 201 15.88 -3.93 12.21
C ALA A 201 17.14 -3.42 12.95
N GLU A 202 17.45 -2.13 12.83
CA GLU A 202 18.51 -1.46 13.59
C GLU A 202 18.19 -1.43 15.08
N LEU A 203 17.01 -0.95 15.47
CA LEU A 203 16.60 -0.84 16.87
C LEU A 203 16.55 -2.21 17.58
N ILE A 204 16.20 -3.28 16.85
CA ILE A 204 16.27 -4.65 17.36
C ILE A 204 17.71 -5.06 17.65
N ALA A 205 18.65 -4.77 16.74
CA ALA A 205 20.07 -5.07 16.95
C ALA A 205 20.68 -4.22 18.08
N GLU A 206 20.22 -2.97 18.26
CA GLU A 206 20.59 -2.12 19.39
C GLU A 206 20.07 -2.66 20.73
N ARG A 207 18.83 -3.18 20.76
CA ARG A 207 18.19 -3.71 21.96
C ARG A 207 18.67 -5.12 22.33
N PHE A 208 19.03 -5.91 21.32
CA PHE A 208 19.52 -7.29 21.46
C PHE A 208 20.88 -7.41 20.74
N PRO A 209 22.01 -7.09 21.41
CA PRO A 209 23.33 -7.02 20.75
C PRO A 209 23.81 -8.30 20.04
N SER A 210 23.21 -9.47 20.33
CA SER A 210 23.52 -10.73 19.63
C SER A 210 22.79 -10.87 18.28
N GLU A 211 21.85 -9.97 17.99
CA GLU A 211 21.02 -9.99 16.80
C GLU A 211 21.62 -9.13 15.67
N ILE A 212 21.36 -9.52 14.43
CA ILE A 212 21.90 -8.85 13.25
C ILE A 212 20.73 -8.24 12.47
N ALA A 213 20.78 -6.93 12.22
CA ALA A 213 19.71 -6.17 11.54
C ALA A 213 19.27 -6.84 10.21
N VAL A 214 20.23 -7.34 9.42
CA VAL A 214 20.00 -8.03 8.14
C VAL A 214 19.06 -9.25 8.27
N THR A 215 18.96 -9.87 9.45
CA THR A 215 18.02 -10.97 9.72
C THR A 215 16.57 -10.49 9.66
N TYR A 216 16.31 -9.27 10.12
CA TYR A 216 14.98 -8.70 10.26
C TYR A 216 14.57 -7.93 9.01
N TYR A 217 15.50 -7.19 8.42
CA TYR A 217 15.29 -6.51 7.15
C TYR A 217 16.59 -6.41 6.36
N ASN A 218 16.54 -6.84 5.11
CA ASN A 218 17.63 -6.76 4.16
C ASN A 218 17.14 -6.02 2.91
N PRO A 219 17.58 -4.76 2.70
CA PRO A 219 17.19 -3.98 1.54
C PRO A 219 17.71 -4.62 0.26
N ARG A 220 17.06 -4.34 -0.86
CA ARG A 220 17.50 -4.84 -2.18
C ARG A 220 18.90 -4.32 -2.47
N SER A 221 19.86 -5.23 -2.65
CA SER A 221 21.20 -4.89 -3.13
C SER A 221 21.41 -5.40 -4.56
N ASN A 222 21.76 -4.47 -5.46
CA ASN A 222 22.16 -4.81 -6.83
C ASN A 222 23.49 -5.60 -6.87
N SER A 223 24.30 -5.59 -5.81
CA SER A 223 25.59 -6.31 -5.78
C SER A 223 25.47 -7.80 -5.44
N ALA A 224 24.36 -8.24 -4.84
CA ALA A 224 24.20 -9.58 -4.27
C ALA A 224 23.30 -10.52 -5.09
N ASN A 225 23.00 -10.19 -6.36
CA ASN A 225 22.06 -10.93 -7.23
C ASN A 225 20.63 -11.12 -6.65
N LYS A 226 20.27 -10.43 -5.56
CA LYS A 226 18.93 -10.50 -4.96
C LYS A 226 18.00 -9.46 -5.56
N LYS A 227 16.98 -9.94 -6.28
CA LYS A 227 16.00 -9.09 -7.01
C LYS A 227 14.96 -8.43 -6.10
N HIS A 228 14.81 -8.87 -4.86
CA HIS A 228 13.73 -8.44 -3.95
C HIS A 228 14.28 -8.18 -2.53
N PRO A 229 13.71 -7.24 -1.75
CA PRO A 229 13.96 -7.14 -0.31
C PRO A 229 13.60 -8.44 0.40
N SER A 230 14.25 -8.71 1.54
CA SER A 230 14.04 -9.95 2.30
C SER A 230 14.21 -9.70 3.79
N GLY A 231 13.86 -10.68 4.63
CA GLY A 231 14.04 -10.60 6.08
C GLY A 231 12.72 -10.76 6.82
N MET A 232 12.82 -11.10 8.10
CA MET A 232 11.66 -11.57 8.88
C MET A 232 10.49 -10.58 8.98
N LEU A 233 10.76 -9.27 8.95
CA LEU A 233 9.73 -8.23 8.96
C LEU A 233 9.04 -8.13 7.59
N TYR A 234 9.85 -8.05 6.52
CA TYR A 234 9.36 -7.95 5.14
C TYR A 234 8.59 -9.22 4.73
N ASP A 235 9.19 -10.39 4.96
CA ASP A 235 8.61 -11.68 4.61
C ASP A 235 7.26 -11.86 5.30
N ARG A 236 7.13 -11.48 6.57
CA ARG A 236 5.85 -11.59 7.27
C ARG A 236 4.81 -10.60 6.76
N PHE A 237 5.19 -9.34 6.58
CA PHE A 237 4.27 -8.31 6.10
C PHE A 237 3.76 -8.62 4.69
N TYR A 238 4.62 -9.18 3.83
CA TYR A 238 4.31 -9.54 2.45
C TYR A 238 3.59 -10.89 2.34
N ASN A 239 4.00 -11.92 3.09
CA ASN A 239 3.37 -13.25 3.10
C ASN A 239 2.05 -13.32 3.91
N ARG A 240 1.48 -12.17 4.28
CA ARG A 240 0.23 -12.09 5.05
C ARG A 240 -0.99 -12.74 4.37
N LYS A 241 -0.92 -13.07 3.07
CA LYS A 241 -1.96 -13.85 2.37
C LYS A 241 -1.88 -15.34 2.75
N LYS A 242 -2.53 -15.72 3.85
CA LYS A 242 -3.36 -16.94 4.03
C LYS A 242 -3.79 -17.21 5.48
N THR A 243 -3.19 -16.56 6.49
CA THR A 243 -3.43 -16.94 7.90
C THR A 243 -4.34 -15.99 8.68
N SER A 244 -4.60 -14.78 8.19
CA SER A 244 -5.54 -13.84 8.83
C SER A 244 -7.02 -14.20 8.62
N ALA A 245 -7.32 -15.34 7.99
CA ALA A 245 -8.65 -15.95 7.97
C ALA A 245 -8.90 -16.89 9.16
N SER A 246 -7.93 -17.13 10.06
CA SER A 246 -8.03 -18.22 11.05
C SER A 246 -7.86 -17.80 12.51
N THR A 247 -8.01 -16.52 12.87
CA THR A 247 -7.91 -16.16 14.31
C THR A 247 -8.84 -15.04 14.76
N ILE A 248 -9.85 -14.70 13.95
CA ILE A 248 -10.97 -13.89 14.40
C ILE A 248 -12.24 -14.59 13.94
N SER A 249 -13.12 -14.86 14.90
CA SER A 249 -14.45 -15.47 14.77
C SER A 249 -14.52 -17.00 14.88
N SER A 250 -14.71 -17.46 16.11
CA SER A 250 -15.48 -18.66 16.45
C SER A 250 -16.97 -18.49 16.12
N VAL A 251 -17.27 -18.13 14.87
CA VAL A 251 -18.61 -18.19 14.29
C VAL A 251 -18.50 -19.14 13.10
N PRO A 252 -19.39 -20.13 12.94
CA PRO A 252 -19.32 -21.04 11.80
C PRO A 252 -19.44 -20.23 10.50
N LEU A 253 -18.32 -20.08 9.79
CA LEU A 253 -18.27 -19.50 8.46
C LEU A 253 -18.89 -20.54 7.52
N ILE A 254 -20.20 -20.47 7.35
CA ILE A 254 -20.83 -21.00 6.15
C ILE A 254 -20.33 -20.11 5.01
N GLU A 255 -19.46 -20.63 4.15
CA GLU A 255 -18.82 -19.91 3.04
C GLU A 255 -19.85 -19.18 2.16
N PRO A 256 -20.04 -17.85 2.28
CA PRO A 256 -21.04 -17.15 1.47
C PRO A 256 -20.65 -17.13 -0.01
N THR A 257 -19.35 -17.22 -0.32
CA THR A 257 -18.82 -17.29 -1.70
C THR A 257 -19.25 -18.59 -2.39
N ILE A 258 -19.17 -19.75 -1.73
CA ILE A 258 -19.61 -21.02 -2.32
C ILE A 258 -21.14 -21.06 -2.46
N HIS A 259 -21.88 -20.50 -1.50
CA HIS A 259 -23.34 -20.41 -1.59
C HIS A 259 -23.82 -19.46 -2.69
N SER A 260 -23.16 -18.31 -2.89
CA SER A 260 -23.52 -17.38 -3.97
C SER A 260 -23.14 -17.92 -5.35
N GLU A 261 -22.02 -18.64 -5.46
CA GLU A 261 -21.63 -19.29 -6.71
C GLU A 261 -22.66 -20.35 -7.14
N GLN A 262 -23.15 -21.16 -6.18
CA GLN A 262 -24.18 -22.16 -6.44
C GLN A 262 -25.59 -21.54 -6.62
N ALA A 263 -25.89 -20.41 -5.98
CA ALA A 263 -27.16 -19.70 -6.15
C ALA A 263 -27.30 -19.09 -7.55
N ALA A 264 -26.23 -18.50 -8.09
CA ALA A 264 -26.22 -17.94 -9.45
C ALA A 264 -26.43 -19.00 -10.56
N LEU A 265 -26.08 -20.27 -10.29
CA LEU A 265 -26.35 -21.39 -11.20
C LEU A 265 -27.80 -21.89 -11.09
N LYS A 266 -28.46 -21.68 -9.94
CA LYS A 266 -29.80 -22.18 -9.62
C LYS A 266 -30.93 -21.17 -9.82
N ILE A 267 -30.64 -19.94 -10.23
CA ILE A 267 -31.69 -18.94 -10.54
C ILE A 267 -32.65 -19.47 -11.60
N SER A 268 -33.95 -19.33 -11.32
CA SER A 268 -35.03 -19.74 -12.20
C SER A 268 -35.13 -18.85 -13.43
N GLU A 269 -35.67 -19.38 -14.53
CA GLU A 269 -35.95 -18.62 -15.76
C GLU A 269 -36.86 -17.40 -15.50
N THR A 270 -37.75 -17.49 -14.51
CA THR A 270 -38.61 -16.39 -14.08
C THR A 270 -37.85 -15.27 -13.38
N GLU A 271 -36.86 -15.60 -12.55
CA GLU A 271 -35.99 -14.60 -11.89
C GLU A 271 -35.06 -13.93 -12.91
N ILE A 272 -34.54 -14.69 -13.87
CA ILE A 272 -33.73 -14.15 -14.98
C ILE A 272 -34.52 -13.10 -15.75
N ARG A 273 -35.76 -13.41 -16.14
CA ARG A 273 -36.63 -12.45 -16.84
C ARG A 273 -36.91 -11.19 -16.03
N HIS A 274 -37.06 -11.31 -14.71
CA HIS A 274 -37.26 -10.16 -13.83
C HIS A 274 -36.03 -9.24 -13.84
N MET A 275 -34.83 -9.82 -13.77
CA MET A 275 -33.56 -9.10 -13.75
C MET A 275 -33.12 -8.58 -15.13
N GLU A 276 -33.64 -9.13 -16.22
CA GLU A 276 -33.31 -8.69 -17.59
C GLU A 276 -33.67 -7.22 -17.84
N SER A 277 -34.76 -6.74 -17.22
CA SER A 277 -35.14 -5.32 -17.27
C SER A 277 -34.05 -4.40 -16.69
N ASN A 278 -33.38 -4.84 -15.63
CA ASN A 278 -32.24 -4.13 -15.04
C ASN A 278 -31.00 -4.19 -15.94
N LYS A 279 -30.74 -5.34 -16.57
CA LYS A 279 -29.65 -5.48 -17.56
C LYS A 279 -29.82 -4.53 -18.73
N VAL A 280 -31.00 -4.52 -19.36
CA VAL A 280 -31.31 -3.63 -20.49
C VAL A 280 -31.18 -2.16 -20.09
N TRP A 281 -31.66 -1.80 -18.89
CA TRP A 281 -31.53 -0.43 -18.40
C TRP A 281 -30.07 -0.03 -18.20
N LEU A 282 -29.26 -0.86 -17.54
CA LEU A 282 -27.83 -0.61 -17.26
C LEU A 282 -26.96 -0.58 -18.51
N ARG A 283 -27.39 -1.20 -19.61
CA ARG A 283 -26.71 -1.06 -20.91
C ARG A 283 -26.90 0.32 -21.51
N ASN A 284 -28.09 0.88 -21.36
CA ASN A 284 -28.50 2.12 -22.03
C ASN A 284 -28.35 3.37 -21.16
N ASN A 285 -28.13 3.23 -19.84
CA ASN A 285 -28.09 4.35 -18.90
C ASN A 285 -26.86 4.23 -17.99
N CYS A 286 -26.12 5.34 -17.85
CA CYS A 286 -24.96 5.50 -16.97
C CYS A 286 -25.20 6.49 -15.82
N ALA A 287 -26.37 7.12 -15.79
CA ALA A 287 -26.79 8.09 -14.80
C ALA A 287 -28.32 8.01 -14.64
N PRO A 288 -28.89 8.44 -13.50
CA PRO A 288 -28.22 8.95 -12.29
C PRO A 288 -27.52 7.85 -11.47
N GLY A 289 -26.43 8.18 -10.77
CA GLY A 289 -25.60 7.21 -10.03
C GLY A 289 -26.37 6.35 -9.01
N GLU A 290 -27.33 6.94 -8.29
CA GLU A 290 -28.19 6.20 -7.35
C GLU A 290 -29.01 5.09 -8.04
N GLN A 291 -29.56 5.37 -9.24
CA GLN A 291 -30.33 4.39 -10.00
C GLN A 291 -29.44 3.30 -10.58
N VAL A 292 -28.22 3.66 -11.00
CA VAL A 292 -27.20 2.70 -11.44
C VAL A 292 -26.90 1.75 -10.28
N LEU A 293 -26.54 2.25 -9.10
CA LEU A 293 -26.24 1.43 -7.92
C LEU A 293 -27.40 0.52 -7.51
N SER A 294 -28.63 1.05 -7.48
CA SER A 294 -29.82 0.27 -7.15
C SER A 294 -30.04 -0.89 -8.12
N ARG A 295 -30.03 -0.61 -9.43
CA ARG A 295 -30.21 -1.64 -10.47
C ARG A 295 -29.01 -2.59 -10.55
N TRP A 296 -27.84 -2.12 -10.18
CA TRP A 296 -26.61 -2.92 -10.10
C TRP A 296 -26.71 -3.99 -9.02
N LYS A 297 -27.12 -3.60 -7.80
CA LYS A 297 -27.38 -4.54 -6.70
C LYS A 297 -28.46 -5.55 -7.08
N GLN A 298 -29.55 -5.10 -7.69
CA GLN A 298 -30.65 -5.96 -8.14
C GLN A 298 -30.29 -6.87 -9.33
N SER A 299 -29.14 -6.68 -9.98
CA SER A 299 -28.69 -7.51 -11.11
C SER A 299 -27.52 -8.46 -10.77
N VAL A 300 -27.07 -8.48 -9.51
CA VAL A 300 -25.87 -9.21 -9.07
C VAL A 300 -25.89 -10.70 -9.42
N GLN A 301 -27.00 -11.41 -9.21
CA GLN A 301 -27.09 -12.85 -9.52
C GLN A 301 -26.99 -13.13 -11.03
N LEU A 302 -27.55 -12.25 -11.86
CA LEU A 302 -27.48 -12.36 -13.32
C LEU A 302 -26.06 -12.02 -13.82
N ARG A 303 -25.39 -11.05 -13.19
CA ARG A 303 -23.98 -10.71 -13.46
C ARG A 303 -23.04 -11.85 -13.11
N LEU A 304 -23.16 -12.42 -11.91
CA LEU A 304 -22.37 -13.59 -11.49
C LEU A 304 -22.60 -14.78 -12.43
N ARG A 305 -23.84 -15.02 -12.85
CA ARG A 305 -24.17 -16.03 -13.86
C ARG A 305 -23.48 -15.75 -15.20
N SER A 306 -23.53 -14.53 -15.73
CA SER A 306 -22.80 -14.16 -16.95
C SER A 306 -21.30 -14.43 -16.81
N ILE A 307 -20.67 -14.03 -15.69
CA ILE A 307 -19.23 -14.25 -15.44
C ILE A 307 -18.89 -15.75 -15.41
N GLN A 308 -19.70 -16.56 -14.74
CA GLN A 308 -19.45 -18.01 -14.64
C GLN A 308 -19.62 -18.75 -15.97
N HIS A 309 -20.53 -18.28 -16.83
CA HIS A 309 -20.78 -18.81 -18.16
C HIS A 309 -19.88 -18.20 -19.25
N ASP A 310 -19.08 -17.18 -18.93
CA ASP A 310 -18.06 -16.58 -19.80
C ASP A 310 -16.80 -17.49 -19.88
N LYS A 311 -17.01 -18.71 -20.38
CA LYS A 311 -15.94 -19.67 -20.72
C LYS A 311 -15.80 -19.88 -22.21
N ASP A 312 -16.73 -19.31 -22.98
CA ASP A 312 -16.87 -19.51 -24.41
C ASP A 312 -16.32 -18.29 -25.14
N LYS A 313 -15.15 -18.42 -25.77
CA LYS A 313 -14.44 -17.32 -26.45
C LYS A 313 -15.25 -16.68 -27.58
N ASN A 314 -16.35 -17.31 -28.00
CA ASN A 314 -17.22 -16.88 -29.09
C ASN A 314 -18.45 -16.07 -28.63
N LYS A 315 -18.65 -15.86 -27.31
CA LYS A 315 -19.73 -15.02 -26.78
C LYS A 315 -19.28 -13.58 -26.58
N PRO A 316 -20.22 -12.61 -26.58
CA PRO A 316 -19.95 -11.27 -26.06
C PRO A 316 -19.31 -11.39 -24.67
N THR A 317 -18.09 -10.88 -24.51
CA THR A 317 -17.38 -10.88 -23.22
C THR A 317 -18.29 -10.27 -22.15
N VAL A 318 -18.14 -10.68 -20.89
CA VAL A 318 -18.97 -10.15 -19.79
C VAL A 318 -18.98 -8.62 -19.72
N LEU A 319 -17.88 -7.99 -20.16
CA LEU A 319 -17.75 -6.52 -20.27
C LEU A 319 -18.68 -5.92 -21.33
N SER A 320 -18.93 -6.62 -22.43
CA SER A 320 -19.91 -6.18 -23.44
C SER A 320 -21.35 -6.36 -22.98
N GLU A 321 -21.63 -7.38 -22.16
CA GLU A 321 -22.94 -7.58 -21.54
C GLU A 321 -23.23 -6.55 -20.43
N TRP A 322 -22.19 -6.13 -19.72
CA TRP A 322 -22.24 -5.24 -18.57
C TRP A 322 -21.27 -4.05 -18.77
N PRO A 323 -21.61 -3.11 -19.67
CA PRO A 323 -20.69 -2.05 -20.09
C PRO A 323 -20.31 -1.08 -18.96
N ARG A 324 -21.08 -1.03 -17.87
CA ARG A 324 -20.77 -0.17 -16.71
C ARG A 324 -19.45 -0.52 -16.02
N TYR A 325 -18.91 -1.74 -16.23
CA TYR A 325 -17.56 -2.07 -15.79
C TYR A 325 -16.46 -1.26 -16.50
N LEU A 326 -16.76 -0.67 -17.66
CA LEU A 326 -15.82 0.10 -18.48
C LEU A 326 -15.89 1.61 -18.25
N ASP A 327 -16.80 2.07 -17.39
CA ASP A 327 -16.90 3.50 -17.04
C ASP A 327 -15.70 3.92 -16.18
N GLU A 328 -15.45 5.24 -16.10
CA GLU A 328 -14.39 5.82 -15.24
C GLU A 328 -14.50 5.33 -13.79
N ASP A 329 -15.73 5.26 -13.27
CA ASP A 329 -16.05 4.78 -11.93
C ASP A 329 -16.48 3.31 -11.88
N GLY A 330 -16.32 2.56 -12.98
CA GLY A 330 -16.78 1.17 -13.10
C GLY A 330 -16.12 0.21 -12.10
N TYR A 331 -14.94 0.57 -11.58
CA TYR A 331 -14.27 -0.20 -10.54
C TYR A 331 -15.00 -0.13 -9.18
N LEU A 332 -15.68 0.97 -8.87
CA LEU A 332 -16.47 1.09 -7.63
C LEU A 332 -17.65 0.11 -7.61
N LEU A 333 -18.19 -0.22 -8.79
CA LEU A 333 -19.25 -1.21 -8.94
C LEU A 333 -18.79 -2.64 -8.61
N VAL A 334 -17.49 -2.92 -8.74
CA VAL A 334 -16.89 -4.18 -8.31
C VAL A 334 -16.82 -4.24 -6.78
N ASP A 335 -16.46 -3.14 -6.13
CA ASP A 335 -16.43 -3.06 -4.66
C ASP A 335 -17.83 -3.25 -4.06
N VAL A 336 -18.85 -2.67 -4.70
CA VAL A 336 -20.27 -2.87 -4.32
C VAL A 336 -20.68 -4.34 -4.35
N ASP A 337 -20.19 -5.12 -5.32
CA ASP A 337 -20.45 -6.56 -5.37
C ASP A 337 -19.75 -7.30 -4.24
N PHE A 338 -18.49 -6.97 -3.96
CA PHE A 338 -17.75 -7.60 -2.87
C PHE A 338 -18.43 -7.37 -1.52
N ASP A 339 -18.90 -6.16 -1.26
CA ASP A 339 -19.63 -5.84 -0.04
C ASP A 339 -20.97 -6.58 0.05
N PHE A 340 -21.75 -6.57 -1.05
CA PHE A 340 -23.04 -7.25 -1.11
C PHE A 340 -22.91 -8.77 -0.90
N LEU A 341 -21.86 -9.38 -1.45
CA LEU A 341 -21.64 -10.83 -1.35
C LEU A 341 -21.05 -11.26 0.00
N ARG A 342 -20.33 -10.36 0.69
CA ARG A 342 -19.72 -10.64 2.00
C ARG A 342 -20.68 -10.41 3.15
N PHE A 343 -21.58 -9.44 3.01
CA PHE A 343 -22.59 -9.08 4.01
C PHE A 343 -23.97 -8.99 3.33
N PRO A 344 -24.60 -10.13 3.01
CA PRO A 344 -26.00 -10.11 2.61
C PRO A 344 -26.78 -9.49 3.78
N GLU A 345 -27.39 -8.33 3.57
CA GLU A 345 -28.20 -7.66 4.59
C GLU A 345 -29.24 -8.66 5.15
N GLY A 346 -29.15 -8.94 6.45
CA GLY A 346 -30.19 -9.60 7.24
C GLY A 346 -30.43 -11.09 6.94
N LYS A 347 -29.69 -11.96 7.64
CA LYS A 347 -30.27 -13.17 8.26
C LYS A 347 -29.77 -13.32 9.69
#